data_AF-M0DTE5-F1
#
_entry.id   AF-M0DTE5-F1
#
_cell.length_a   1.000
_cell.length_b   1.000
_cell.length_c   1.000
_cell.angle_alpha   90.00
_cell.angle_beta   90.00
_cell.angle_gamma   90.00
#
_symmetry.space_group_name_H-M   'P 1'
#
loop_
_entity.id
_entity.type
_entity.pdbx_description
1 polymer ?
#
loop_
_entity_poly.entity_id
_entity_poly.type
_entity_poly.pdbx_seq_one_letter_code
_entity_poly.pdbx_strand_id
1 'polypeptide(L)'
;MFETHLDATYAWLGLALVSVATVGVAAALPASPPPDASGVAHTIDSVADGEHPATAEHGLAADRIRLTNRSIALDSGSGSGSARAALRAPQVTPVPTERRGSSGADGLRRVLAGVPPTVAFDDPEAFAAAAERARGRDHEWRPAPDRLTVRRVHYGGVHVTLVG
;
A
#
# COMPACT_ATOMS: atom_id res chain seq x y z
N MET A 1 60.77 2.36 -60.48
CA MET A 1 59.49 3.10 -60.46
C MET A 1 58.76 2.64 -59.20
N PHE A 2 58.34 3.61 -58.40
CA PHE A 2 58.06 3.57 -56.96
C PHE A 2 57.40 2.32 -56.38
N GLU A 3 58.08 1.73 -55.39
CA GLU A 3 57.47 1.05 -54.27
C GLU A 3 56.55 2.05 -53.56
N THR A 4 55.25 1.81 -53.60
CA THR A 4 54.30 2.53 -52.74
C THR A 4 53.76 1.55 -51.70
N HIS A 5 54.51 1.45 -50.61
CA HIS A 5 54.01 1.13 -49.27
C HIS A 5 53.03 2.24 -48.83
N LEU A 6 51.82 2.21 -49.36
CA LEU A 6 50.68 3.04 -48.96
C LEU A 6 49.48 2.08 -49.15
N ASP A 7 48.80 1.52 -48.15
CA ASP A 7 48.17 2.19 -47.03
C ASP A 7 47.74 1.16 -45.96
N ALA A 8 48.68 0.38 -45.42
CA ALA A 8 48.37 -0.46 -44.24
C ALA A 8 48.02 0.40 -43.00
N THR A 9 48.38 1.69 -43.02
CA THR A 9 48.16 2.64 -41.93
C THR A 9 46.79 3.33 -41.98
N TYR A 10 46.18 3.52 -43.16
CA TYR A 10 44.83 4.10 -43.27
C TYR A 10 43.70 3.07 -43.09
N ALA A 11 43.98 1.78 -43.31
CA ALA A 11 43.02 0.71 -43.03
C ALA A 11 42.64 0.67 -41.52
N TRP A 12 43.55 1.06 -40.63
CA TRP A 12 43.29 1.10 -39.19
C TRP A 12 42.53 2.36 -38.71
N LEU A 13 42.70 3.50 -39.39
CA LEU A 13 41.97 4.74 -39.05
C LEU A 13 40.47 4.67 -39.39
N GLY A 14 40.11 3.94 -40.45
CA GLY A 14 38.70 3.71 -40.80
C GLY A 14 37.96 2.84 -39.78
N LEU A 15 38.65 1.89 -39.15
CA LEU A 15 38.04 0.96 -38.19
C LEU A 15 37.80 1.61 -36.81
N ALA A 16 38.61 2.60 -36.41
CA ALA A 16 38.41 3.33 -35.17
C ALA A 16 37.21 4.30 -35.22
N LEU A 17 36.87 4.84 -36.39
CA LEU A 17 35.78 5.83 -36.53
C LEU A 17 34.38 5.20 -36.60
N VAL A 18 34.26 3.89 -36.85
CA VAL A 18 32.99 3.15 -36.92
C VAL A 18 32.55 2.62 -35.54
N SER A 19 33.24 2.99 -34.46
CA SER A 19 32.73 2.79 -33.10
C SER A 19 31.70 3.86 -32.73
N VAL A 20 30.65 3.99 -33.56
CA VAL A 20 29.52 4.87 -33.29
C VAL A 20 28.87 4.43 -31.97
N ALA A 21 28.93 5.32 -31.00
CA ALA A 21 28.34 5.17 -29.69
C ALA A 21 26.84 4.84 -29.79
N THR A 22 26.49 3.58 -29.51
CA THR A 22 25.10 3.21 -29.27
C THR A 22 24.76 3.61 -27.84
N VAL A 23 24.51 4.90 -27.63
CA VAL A 23 23.94 5.39 -26.37
C VAL A 23 22.48 4.98 -26.36
N GLY A 24 22.20 3.82 -25.75
CA GLY A 24 20.84 3.40 -25.47
C GLY A 24 20.23 4.35 -24.44
N VAL A 25 19.29 5.19 -24.86
CA VAL A 25 18.38 5.88 -23.94
C VAL A 25 17.50 4.79 -23.33
N ALA A 26 17.90 4.26 -22.18
CA ALA A 26 16.99 3.57 -21.29
C ALA A 26 16.04 4.64 -20.75
N ALA A 27 14.98 4.94 -21.51
CA ALA A 27 13.84 5.66 -20.98
C ALA A 27 13.33 4.80 -19.82
N ALA A 28 13.65 5.24 -18.60
CA ALA A 28 13.18 4.61 -17.39
C ALA A 28 11.66 4.57 -17.49
N LEU A 29 11.09 3.39 -17.70
CA LEU A 29 9.71 3.13 -17.37
C LEU A 29 9.74 2.78 -15.88
N PRO A 30 9.43 3.71 -14.95
CA PRO A 30 9.02 3.29 -13.62
C PRO A 30 7.64 2.65 -13.77
N ALA A 31 7.60 1.44 -14.34
CA ALA A 31 6.41 0.61 -14.29
C ALA A 31 6.37 0.01 -12.89
N SER A 32 5.91 0.79 -11.91
CA SER A 32 5.47 0.22 -10.64
C SER A 32 4.46 -0.89 -10.95
N PRO A 33 4.56 -2.07 -10.29
CA PRO A 33 3.62 -3.16 -10.54
C PRO A 33 2.17 -2.66 -10.39
N PRO A 34 1.23 -3.23 -11.16
CA PRO A 34 -0.16 -2.81 -11.08
C PRO A 34 -0.70 -3.01 -9.66
N PRO A 35 -1.62 -2.15 -9.19
CA PRO A 35 -2.12 -2.21 -7.83
C PRO A 35 -2.91 -3.51 -7.60
N ASP A 36 -2.61 -4.23 -6.51
CA ASP A 36 -3.27 -5.49 -6.16
C ASP A 36 -4.27 -5.33 -5.01
N ALA A 37 -5.48 -4.85 -5.33
CA ALA A 37 -6.54 -4.73 -4.32
C ALA A 37 -7.03 -6.10 -3.81
N SER A 38 -6.91 -7.16 -4.62
CA SER A 38 -7.36 -8.51 -4.27
C SER A 38 -6.47 -9.16 -3.24
N GLY A 39 -5.15 -9.05 -3.38
CA GLY A 39 -4.17 -9.53 -2.38
C GLY A 39 -4.31 -8.82 -1.04
N VAL A 40 -4.57 -7.50 -1.06
CA VAL A 40 -4.85 -6.75 0.17
C VAL A 40 -6.16 -7.22 0.81
N ALA A 41 -7.24 -7.37 0.03
CA ALA A 41 -8.52 -7.88 0.53
C ALA A 41 -8.38 -9.28 1.14
N HIS A 42 -7.61 -10.17 0.49
CA HIS A 42 -7.31 -11.50 1.02
C HIS A 42 -6.58 -11.43 2.37
N THR A 43 -5.60 -10.55 2.51
CA THR A 43 -4.88 -10.35 3.78
C THR A 43 -5.84 -9.87 4.88
N ILE A 44 -6.68 -8.89 4.57
CA ILE A 44 -7.70 -8.38 5.49
C ILE A 44 -8.64 -9.51 5.93
N ASP A 45 -9.22 -10.24 4.97
CA ASP A 45 -10.17 -11.32 5.22
C ASP A 45 -9.53 -12.44 6.05
N SER A 46 -8.26 -12.80 5.78
CA SER A 46 -7.56 -13.85 6.53
C SER A 46 -7.40 -13.52 8.02
N VAL A 47 -7.14 -12.25 8.36
CA VAL A 47 -7.07 -11.80 9.76
C VAL A 47 -8.46 -11.68 10.37
N ALA A 48 -9.44 -11.22 9.57
CA ALA A 48 -10.80 -10.98 10.02
C ALA A 48 -11.67 -12.24 10.13
N ASP A 49 -11.22 -13.39 9.64
CA ASP A 49 -11.86 -14.70 9.87
C ASP A 49 -11.28 -15.43 11.10
N GLY A 50 -10.08 -15.06 11.56
CA GLY A 50 -9.41 -15.76 12.66
C GLY A 50 -10.09 -15.58 14.02
N GLU A 51 -10.28 -16.65 14.79
CA GLU A 51 -10.94 -16.60 16.11
C GLU A 51 -10.12 -15.91 17.21
N HIS A 52 -8.87 -15.57 16.94
CA HIS A 52 -7.93 -15.05 17.93
C HIS A 52 -7.41 -13.66 17.51
N PRO A 53 -6.97 -12.82 18.47
CA PRO A 53 -6.25 -11.60 18.14
C PRO A 53 -5.05 -11.90 17.24
N ALA A 54 -4.98 -11.19 16.11
CA ALA A 54 -3.98 -11.39 15.08
C ALA A 54 -3.60 -10.06 14.46
N THR A 55 -2.41 -10.00 13.87
CA THR A 55 -1.93 -8.81 13.14
C THR A 55 -1.24 -9.26 11.87
N ALA A 56 -1.52 -8.57 10.77
CA ALA A 56 -0.83 -8.74 9.52
C ALA A 56 -0.51 -7.38 8.90
N GLU A 57 0.46 -7.39 8.00
CA GLU A 57 0.90 -6.23 7.27
C GLU A 57 0.97 -6.58 5.79
N HIS A 58 0.60 -5.63 4.92
CA HIS A 58 0.61 -5.83 3.47
C HIS A 58 1.19 -4.60 2.77
N GLY A 59 2.21 -4.78 1.93
CA GLY A 59 2.81 -3.69 1.16
C GLY A 59 1.86 -3.20 0.07
N LEU A 60 1.76 -1.88 -0.13
CA LEU A 60 0.89 -1.30 -1.14
C LEU A 60 1.70 -0.77 -2.33
N ALA A 61 1.38 -1.25 -3.53
CA ALA A 61 1.88 -0.69 -4.79
C ALA A 61 0.86 0.29 -5.37
N ALA A 62 0.57 1.38 -4.65
CA ALA A 62 -0.41 2.39 -5.04
C ALA A 62 -0.04 3.76 -4.47
N ASP A 63 -0.46 4.82 -5.14
CA ASP A 63 -0.28 6.20 -4.65
C ASP A 63 -1.46 6.63 -3.78
N ARG A 64 -2.64 6.07 -4.05
CA ARG A 64 -3.88 6.39 -3.35
C ARG A 64 -4.62 5.13 -2.96
N ILE A 65 -5.28 5.22 -1.81
CA ILE A 65 -6.14 4.19 -1.26
C ILE A 65 -7.50 4.78 -0.90
N ARG A 66 -8.56 4.02 -1.14
CA ARG A 66 -9.87 4.25 -0.55
C ARG A 66 -10.33 2.98 0.13
N LEU A 67 -10.32 3.00 1.45
CA LEU A 67 -10.72 1.88 2.29
C LEU A 67 -12.07 2.18 2.94
N THR A 68 -13.07 1.36 2.64
CA THR A 68 -14.37 1.39 3.30
C THR A 68 -14.51 0.19 4.23
N ASN A 69 -15.59 0.15 5.02
CA ASN A 69 -15.90 -1.03 5.85
C ASN A 69 -16.17 -2.33 5.07
N ARG A 70 -16.31 -2.27 3.73
CA ARG A 70 -16.66 -3.44 2.87
C ARG A 70 -15.85 -3.56 1.60
N SER A 71 -14.94 -2.63 1.32
CA SER A 71 -14.17 -2.65 0.09
C SER A 71 -12.88 -1.88 0.22
N ILE A 72 -11.91 -2.27 -0.59
CA ILE A 72 -10.68 -1.52 -0.79
C ILE A 72 -10.55 -1.18 -2.28
N ALA A 73 -10.13 0.04 -2.55
CA ALA A 73 -9.72 0.47 -3.87
C ALA A 73 -8.32 1.10 -3.78
N LEU A 74 -7.51 0.83 -4.80
CA LEU A 74 -6.14 1.29 -4.96
C LEU A 74 -6.01 1.99 -6.31
N ASP A 75 -5.22 3.05 -6.35
CA ASP A 75 -4.97 3.83 -7.57
C ASP A 75 -3.49 4.25 -7.58
N SER A 76 -2.81 3.95 -8.68
CA SER A 76 -1.38 4.21 -8.85
C SER A 76 -1.06 5.59 -9.43
N GLY A 77 -2.05 6.47 -9.59
CA GLY A 77 -1.91 7.92 -9.88
C GLY A 77 -1.34 8.31 -11.26
N SER A 78 -0.51 7.45 -11.84
CA SER A 78 0.37 7.67 -13.00
C SER A 78 -0.10 6.95 -14.27
N GLY A 79 -1.35 6.47 -14.30
CA GLY A 79 -1.93 5.78 -15.46
C GLY A 79 -1.80 4.26 -15.46
N SER A 80 -1.13 3.65 -14.47
CA SER A 80 -1.03 2.19 -14.28
C SER A 80 -2.34 1.50 -13.85
N GLY A 81 -3.44 2.27 -13.79
CA GLY A 81 -4.78 1.77 -13.51
C GLY A 81 -5.19 1.85 -12.04
N SER A 82 -6.46 1.54 -11.79
CA SER A 82 -7.02 1.38 -10.46
C SER A 82 -7.51 -0.05 -10.28
N ALA A 83 -7.41 -0.56 -9.06
CA ALA A 83 -7.91 -1.88 -8.68
C ALA A 83 -8.91 -1.73 -7.53
N ARG A 84 -9.93 -2.59 -7.51
CA ARG A 84 -10.94 -2.61 -6.46
C ARG A 84 -11.29 -4.05 -6.09
N ALA A 85 -11.41 -4.30 -4.80
CA ALA A 85 -11.87 -5.58 -4.25
C ALA A 85 -12.91 -5.35 -3.15
N ALA A 86 -13.89 -6.26 -3.08
CA ALA A 86 -14.81 -6.35 -1.94
C ALA A 86 -14.16 -7.16 -0.82
N LEU A 87 -14.51 -6.83 0.43
CA LEU A 87 -14.09 -7.58 1.61
C LEU A 87 -15.18 -8.60 1.96
N ARG A 88 -14.77 -9.81 2.31
CA ARG A 88 -15.68 -10.88 2.77
C ARG A 88 -15.91 -10.79 4.27
N ALA A 89 -14.92 -10.29 5.00
CA ALA A 89 -14.97 -10.05 6.43
C ALA A 89 -16.24 -9.28 6.86
N PRO A 90 -16.86 -9.64 7.99
CA PRO A 90 -17.93 -8.84 8.56
C PRO A 90 -17.39 -7.46 8.99
N GLN A 91 -17.68 -6.46 8.17
CA GLN A 91 -17.41 -5.02 8.35
C GLN A 91 -16.11 -4.67 9.09
N VAL A 92 -15.06 -4.41 8.33
CA VAL A 92 -13.81 -3.89 8.90
C VAL A 92 -13.98 -2.47 9.41
N THR A 93 -13.08 -2.04 10.29
CA THR A 93 -13.03 -0.68 10.84
C THR A 93 -11.83 0.07 10.24
N PRO A 94 -12.05 0.94 9.24
CA PRO A 94 -11.00 1.79 8.71
C PRO A 94 -10.53 2.78 9.78
N VAL A 95 -9.24 2.78 10.08
CA VAL A 95 -8.64 3.70 11.04
C VAL A 95 -8.30 5.01 10.31
N PRO A 96 -8.74 6.18 10.82
CA PRO A 96 -8.38 7.46 10.25
C PRO A 96 -6.88 7.72 10.43
N THR A 97 -6.18 8.08 9.37
CA THR A 97 -4.75 8.45 9.39
C THR A 97 -4.53 9.87 9.93
N GLU A 98 -5.52 10.75 9.75
CA GLU A 98 -5.43 12.15 10.15
C GLU A 98 -5.40 12.33 11.67
N ARG A 99 -4.44 13.13 12.14
CA ARG A 99 -4.25 13.45 13.56
C ARG A 99 -5.35 14.36 14.13
N ARG A 100 -6.11 15.04 13.27
CA ARG A 100 -7.20 15.96 13.63
C ARG A 100 -8.51 15.21 13.93
N GLY A 101 -8.41 14.09 14.67
CA GLY A 101 -9.52 13.20 14.99
C GLY A 101 -10.12 13.45 16.37
N SER A 102 -11.24 12.79 16.67
CA SER A 102 -11.75 12.71 18.03
C SER A 102 -10.85 11.80 18.90
N SER A 103 -10.96 11.90 20.23
CA SER A 103 -10.26 11.01 21.18
C SER A 103 -10.43 9.53 20.83
N GLY A 104 -11.61 9.13 20.35
CA GLY A 104 -11.86 7.77 19.86
C GLY A 104 -11.03 7.40 18.63
N ALA A 105 -10.84 8.30 17.67
CA ALA A 105 -9.99 8.05 16.51
C ALA A 105 -8.50 7.93 16.90
N ASP A 106 -8.07 8.74 17.86
CA ASP A 106 -6.73 8.62 18.45
C ASP A 106 -6.53 7.29 19.18
N GLY A 107 -7.53 6.87 19.95
CA GLY A 107 -7.56 5.55 20.59
C GLY A 107 -7.41 4.42 19.56
N LEU A 108 -8.20 4.42 18.48
CA LEU A 108 -8.11 3.39 17.43
C LEU A 108 -6.73 3.36 16.77
N ARG A 109 -6.12 4.52 16.50
CA ARG A 109 -4.75 4.61 15.96
C ARG A 109 -3.71 4.01 16.91
N ARG A 110 -3.82 4.30 18.21
CA ARG A 110 -2.95 3.70 19.23
C ARG A 110 -3.08 2.18 19.26
N VAL A 111 -4.32 1.67 19.22
CA VAL A 111 -4.56 0.22 19.21
C VAL A 111 -4.02 -0.44 17.94
N LEU A 112 -4.23 0.17 16.77
CA LEU A 112 -3.66 -0.31 15.52
C LEU A 112 -2.11 -0.41 15.61
N ALA A 113 -1.47 0.60 16.21
CA ALA A 113 -0.04 0.64 16.48
C ALA A 113 0.44 -0.34 17.57
N GLY A 114 -0.46 -1.11 18.19
CA GLY A 114 -0.13 -2.17 19.14
C GLY A 114 -0.33 -1.81 20.61
N VAL A 115 -0.84 -0.61 20.94
CA VAL A 115 -1.22 -0.28 22.32
C VAL A 115 -2.42 -1.14 22.75
N PRO A 116 -2.40 -1.79 23.92
CA PRO A 116 -3.54 -2.56 24.40
C PRO A 116 -4.82 -1.70 24.47
N PRO A 117 -6.00 -2.24 24.08
CA PRO A 117 -7.24 -1.47 24.09
C PRO A 117 -7.64 -0.99 25.49
N THR A 118 -7.25 -1.71 26.55
CA THR A 118 -7.41 -1.33 27.96
C THR A 118 -6.64 -0.08 28.37
N VAL A 119 -5.59 0.28 27.63
CA VAL A 119 -4.80 1.51 27.84
C VAL A 119 -5.30 2.64 26.93
N ALA A 120 -5.85 2.28 25.77
CA ALA A 120 -6.29 3.23 24.77
C ALA A 120 -7.73 3.72 24.99
N PHE A 121 -8.56 2.95 25.69
CA PHE A 121 -9.97 3.20 25.96
C PHE A 121 -10.32 2.84 27.40
N ASP A 122 -11.20 3.62 28.00
CA ASP A 122 -11.64 3.43 29.39
C ASP A 122 -12.40 2.10 29.56
N ASP A 123 -13.23 1.74 28.58
CA ASP A 123 -14.06 0.54 28.61
C ASP A 123 -14.34 -0.03 27.20
N PRO A 124 -14.82 -1.29 27.09
CA PRO A 124 -15.15 -1.90 25.81
C PRO A 124 -16.24 -1.18 25.00
N GLU A 125 -17.19 -0.51 25.63
CA GLU A 125 -18.27 0.20 24.93
C GLU A 125 -17.75 1.47 24.25
N ALA A 126 -16.82 2.19 24.90
CA ALA A 126 -16.12 3.32 24.32
C ALA A 126 -15.31 2.90 23.06
N PHE A 127 -14.67 1.73 23.10
CA PHE A 127 -13.98 1.14 21.96
C PHE A 127 -14.96 0.77 20.84
N ALA A 128 -16.07 0.08 21.16
CA ALA A 128 -17.11 -0.27 20.19
C ALA A 128 -17.71 0.96 19.51
N ALA A 129 -18.05 1.99 20.29
CA ALA A 129 -18.60 3.24 19.77
C ALA A 129 -17.60 4.00 18.88
N ALA A 130 -16.30 3.92 19.19
CA ALA A 130 -15.26 4.45 18.32
C ALA A 130 -15.16 3.70 17.00
N ALA A 131 -15.23 2.36 17.04
CA ALA A 131 -15.23 1.52 15.85
C ALA A 131 -16.46 1.77 14.97
N GLU A 132 -17.65 1.90 15.55
CA GLU A 132 -18.88 2.21 14.82
C GLU A 132 -18.82 3.59 14.15
N ARG A 133 -18.39 4.61 14.90
CA ARG A 133 -18.20 5.96 14.33
C ARG A 133 -17.22 5.95 13.17
N ALA A 134 -16.13 5.17 13.27
CA ALA A 134 -15.15 5.04 12.20
C ALA A 134 -15.71 4.32 10.97
N ARG A 135 -16.53 3.27 11.15
CA ARG A 135 -17.23 2.56 10.06
C ARG A 135 -18.27 3.42 9.34
N GLY A 136 -18.90 4.35 10.06
CA GLY A 136 -19.94 5.23 9.52
C GLY A 136 -19.42 6.53 8.89
N ARG A 137 -18.10 6.76 8.85
CA ARG A 137 -17.54 7.94 8.17
C ARG A 137 -17.55 7.75 6.66
N ASP A 138 -17.63 8.86 5.95
CA ASP A 138 -17.31 8.87 4.53
C ASP A 138 -15.82 8.53 4.33
N HIS A 139 -15.59 7.63 3.39
CA HIS A 139 -14.28 7.09 3.09
C HIS A 139 -13.83 7.61 1.74
N GLU A 140 -12.98 8.64 1.77
CA GLU A 140 -12.45 9.31 0.59
C GLU A 140 -11.12 8.71 0.13
N TRP A 141 -10.73 9.03 -1.10
CA TRP A 141 -9.41 8.70 -1.60
C TRP A 141 -8.34 9.52 -0.90
N ARG A 142 -7.42 8.83 -0.24
CA ARG A 142 -6.29 9.42 0.49
C ARG A 142 -4.96 8.88 -0.04
N PRO A 143 -3.82 9.53 0.25
CA PRO A 143 -2.51 8.96 -0.03
C PRO A 143 -2.40 7.55 0.57
N ALA A 144 -1.92 6.60 -0.22
CA ALA A 144 -1.67 5.25 0.27
C ALA A 144 -0.38 5.24 1.12
N PRO A 145 -0.39 4.60 2.29
CA PRO A 145 0.85 4.31 3.00
C PRO A 145 1.65 3.25 2.22
N ASP A 146 2.95 3.13 2.47
CA ASP A 146 3.78 2.07 1.89
C ASP A 146 3.28 0.67 2.30
N ARG A 147 2.61 0.59 3.45
CA ARG A 147 2.14 -0.66 4.04
C ARG A 147 0.84 -0.45 4.81
N LEU A 148 -0.11 -1.35 4.60
CA LEU A 148 -1.37 -1.42 5.33
C LEU A 148 -1.23 -2.37 6.52
N THR A 149 -1.68 -1.94 7.70
CA THR A 149 -1.71 -2.80 8.88
C THR A 149 -3.14 -3.27 9.15
N VAL A 150 -3.30 -4.56 9.41
CA VAL A 150 -4.57 -5.19 9.79
C VAL A 150 -4.41 -5.77 11.18
N ARG A 151 -5.28 -5.41 12.11
CA ARG A 151 -5.23 -5.90 13.49
C ARG A 151 -6.61 -6.32 13.97
N ARG A 152 -6.76 -7.60 14.29
CA ARG A 152 -7.92 -8.11 15.01
C ARG A 152 -7.73 -7.94 16.51
N VAL A 153 -8.68 -7.27 17.13
CA VAL A 153 -8.64 -6.88 18.54
C VAL A 153 -9.87 -7.42 19.24
N HIS A 154 -9.64 -8.08 20.38
CA HIS A 154 -10.70 -8.52 21.28
C HIS A 154 -10.57 -7.70 22.57
N TYR A 155 -11.64 -7.01 22.95
CA TYR A 155 -11.70 -6.25 24.19
C TYR A 155 -13.04 -6.45 24.87
N GLY A 156 -13.05 -7.16 26.01
CA GLY A 156 -14.30 -7.65 26.60
C GLY A 156 -15.03 -8.56 25.60
N GLY A 157 -16.32 -8.32 25.38
CA GLY A 157 -17.12 -8.99 24.34
C GLY A 157 -17.07 -8.34 22.95
N VAL A 158 -16.20 -7.34 22.75
CA VAL A 158 -16.13 -6.56 21.51
C VAL A 158 -14.98 -7.07 20.62
N HIS A 159 -15.32 -7.50 19.41
CA HIS A 159 -14.38 -7.99 18.40
C HIS A 159 -14.35 -7.02 17.22
N VAL A 160 -13.17 -6.46 16.92
CA VAL A 160 -13.00 -5.47 15.85
C VAL A 160 -11.77 -5.77 15.03
N THR A 161 -11.90 -5.71 13.71
CA THR A 161 -10.78 -5.71 12.77
C THR A 161 -10.44 -4.28 12.37
N LEU A 162 -9.36 -3.75 12.91
CA LEU A 162 -8.81 -2.44 12.57
C LEU A 162 -7.95 -2.54 11.33
N VAL A 163 -8.10 -1.59 10.40
CA VAL A 163 -7.32 -1.55 9.16
C VAL A 163 -6.88 -0.12 8.89
N GLY A 164 -5.59 0.12 8.69
CA GLY A 164 -5.08 1.46 8.41
C GLY A 164 -3.57 1.55 8.22
#